data_AF-A0ABD4DZL9-F1
#
_entry.id   AF-A0ABD4DZL9-F1
#
_cell.length_a   1.000
_cell.length_b   1.000
_cell.length_c   1.000
_cell.angle_alpha   90.00
_cell.angle_beta   90.00
_cell.angle_gamma   90.00
#
_symmetry.space_group_name_H-M   'P 1'
#
loop_
_entity.id
_entity.type
_entity.pdbx_description
1 polymer ?
#
loop_
_entity_poly.entity_id
_entity_poly.type
_entity_poly.pdbx_seq_one_letter_code
_entity_poly.pdbx_strand_id
1 'polypeptide(L)'
;MSAPDKKPLRAYTVRDGDDGATIVFERSSVAARREGANDLNCGFEDVESCKRSPEFDQYAPGPVPPQAQIESGWWFECMECTTYVDDMTEEPVYLGQFVFCCKECHAYYERNKRDAADFEDAACELLEARYPGAKLQYVSRVKNDRRVPMRLIFTFPGGKYSVEWISGDSTAAVYPDDVEAFVSLYRKSKS
;
A
#
# COMPACT_ATOMS: atom_id res chain seq x y z
N MET A 1 43.51 12.66 -5.19
CA MET A 1 42.66 12.58 -6.39
C MET A 1 41.23 12.85 -5.94
N SER A 2 40.74 14.08 -6.07
CA SER A 2 39.34 14.41 -5.74
C SER A 2 38.42 13.72 -6.74
N ALA A 3 37.36 13.07 -6.27
CA ALA A 3 36.31 12.54 -7.14
C ALA A 3 35.75 13.68 -8.02
N PRO A 4 35.42 13.42 -9.30
CA PRO A 4 34.85 14.47 -10.15
C PRO A 4 33.58 14.99 -9.50
N ASP A 5 33.47 16.32 -9.39
CA ASP A 5 32.29 17.00 -8.88
C ASP A 5 31.05 16.49 -9.62
N LYS A 6 30.30 15.67 -8.90
CA LYS A 6 29.07 15.07 -9.39
C LYS A 6 28.07 16.23 -9.57
N LYS A 7 27.78 16.62 -10.83
CA LYS A 7 26.73 17.60 -11.21
C LYS A 7 25.47 17.46 -10.32
N PRO A 8 24.84 18.56 -9.86
CA PRO A 8 23.68 18.46 -8.98
C PRO A 8 22.54 17.71 -9.68
N LEU A 9 21.73 16.99 -8.89
CA LEU A 9 20.45 16.46 -9.36
C LEU A 9 19.52 17.61 -9.69
N ARG A 10 18.71 17.43 -10.73
CA ARG A 10 17.77 18.41 -11.24
C ARG A 10 16.42 17.74 -11.41
N ALA A 11 15.35 18.46 -11.11
CA ALA A 11 14.01 17.94 -11.28
C ALA A 11 13.58 17.94 -12.76
N TYR A 12 13.00 16.84 -13.20
CA TYR A 12 12.39 16.71 -14.52
C TYR A 12 10.97 16.18 -14.37
N THR A 13 10.01 16.85 -14.99
CA THR A 13 8.66 16.33 -15.15
C THR A 13 8.62 15.42 -16.37
N VAL A 14 8.22 14.18 -16.16
CA VAL A 14 8.08 13.14 -17.19
C VAL A 14 6.60 12.80 -17.33
N ARG A 15 6.10 12.71 -18.57
CA ARG A 15 4.70 12.38 -18.90
C ARG A 15 4.66 11.32 -19.99
N ASP A 16 3.75 10.36 -19.86
CA ASP A 16 3.48 9.32 -20.88
C ASP A 16 2.51 9.78 -21.97
N GLY A 17 1.77 10.87 -21.73
CA GLY A 17 0.84 11.47 -22.68
C GLY A 17 -0.62 11.09 -22.49
N ASP A 18 -0.90 10.22 -21.51
CA ASP A 18 -2.21 10.05 -20.90
C ASP A 18 -2.28 10.89 -19.60
N ASP A 19 -2.94 10.39 -18.57
CA ASP A 19 -3.02 11.03 -17.25
C ASP A 19 -1.75 10.79 -16.38
N GLY A 20 -0.76 10.04 -16.89
CA GLY A 20 0.46 9.68 -16.18
C GLY A 20 1.52 10.77 -16.17
N ALA A 21 1.92 11.21 -14.98
CA ALA A 21 3.04 12.14 -14.80
C ALA A 21 3.84 11.85 -13.51
N THR A 22 5.15 12.05 -13.55
CA THR A 22 6.04 11.93 -12.39
C THR A 22 7.13 13.00 -12.40
N ILE A 23 7.70 13.30 -11.23
CA ILE A 23 8.86 14.18 -11.07
C ILE A 23 10.05 13.34 -10.62
N VAL A 24 11.08 13.30 -11.46
CA VAL A 24 12.32 12.56 -11.17
C VAL A 24 13.49 13.51 -11.02
N PHE A 25 14.43 13.15 -10.14
CA PHE A 25 15.64 13.92 -9.88
C PHE A 25 16.85 13.27 -10.53
N GLU A 26 17.35 13.88 -11.60
CA GLU A 26 18.42 13.28 -12.39
C GLU A 26 19.45 14.29 -12.89
N ARG A 27 20.60 13.79 -13.36
CA ARG A 27 21.72 14.63 -13.84
C ARG A 27 21.57 15.06 -15.29
N SER A 28 20.68 14.38 -16.02
CA SER A 28 20.44 14.59 -17.46
C SER A 28 19.00 14.21 -17.81
N SER A 29 18.46 14.82 -18.86
CA SER A 29 17.12 14.51 -19.36
C SER A 29 16.98 13.07 -19.85
N VAL A 30 18.05 12.47 -20.39
CA VAL A 30 18.02 11.08 -20.88
C VAL A 30 17.89 10.10 -19.71
N ALA A 31 18.65 10.31 -18.64
CA ALA A 31 18.51 9.52 -17.41
C ALA A 31 17.12 9.72 -16.78
N ALA A 32 16.67 10.98 -16.69
CA ALA A 32 15.34 11.32 -16.19
C ALA A 32 14.22 10.62 -16.97
N ARG A 33 14.27 10.65 -18.30
CA ARG A 33 13.28 9.98 -19.16
C ARG A 33 13.23 8.48 -18.91
N ARG A 34 14.39 7.84 -18.72
CA ARG A 34 14.46 6.40 -18.42
C ARG A 34 13.87 6.08 -17.05
N GLU A 35 14.22 6.85 -16.03
CA GLU A 35 13.70 6.64 -14.68
C GLU A 35 12.19 6.91 -14.63
N GLY A 36 11.74 8.03 -15.20
CA GLY A 36 10.32 8.37 -15.25
C GLY A 36 9.48 7.37 -16.05
N ALA A 37 10.04 6.76 -17.11
CA ALA A 37 9.37 5.68 -17.82
C ALA A 37 9.16 4.45 -16.92
N ASN A 38 10.15 4.10 -16.08
CA ASN A 38 10.01 3.00 -15.12
C ASN A 38 8.95 3.31 -14.07
N ASP A 39 8.94 4.53 -13.51
CA ASP A 39 7.95 4.98 -12.53
C ASP A 39 6.53 4.96 -13.10
N LEU A 40 6.37 5.38 -14.35
CA LEU A 40 5.09 5.35 -15.08
C LEU A 40 4.74 3.97 -15.65
N ASN A 41 5.61 2.96 -15.46
CA ASN A 41 5.45 1.61 -16.01
C ASN A 41 5.19 1.60 -17.53
N CYS A 42 5.90 2.47 -18.28
CA CYS A 42 5.82 2.58 -19.73
C CYS A 42 7.20 2.40 -20.40
N GLY A 43 7.22 2.24 -21.72
CA GLY A 43 8.46 2.16 -22.48
C GLY A 43 9.17 3.51 -22.59
N PHE A 44 10.50 3.49 -22.76
CA PHE A 44 11.28 4.71 -22.98
C PHE A 44 10.79 5.53 -24.20
N GLU A 45 10.32 4.84 -25.24
CA GLU A 45 9.76 5.47 -26.45
C GLU A 45 8.32 5.97 -26.23
N ASP A 46 7.60 5.43 -25.25
CA ASP A 46 6.21 5.79 -24.92
C ASP A 46 6.12 7.05 -24.05
N VAL A 47 7.25 7.57 -23.55
CA VAL A 47 7.27 8.88 -22.86
C VAL A 47 6.99 10.00 -23.86
N GLU A 48 5.81 10.62 -23.78
CA GLU A 48 5.46 11.77 -24.60
C GLU A 48 6.39 12.98 -24.33
N SER A 49 6.66 13.29 -23.05
CA SER A 49 7.49 14.45 -22.72
C SER A 49 8.37 14.27 -21.47
N CYS A 50 9.56 14.86 -21.51
CA CYS A 50 10.48 14.95 -20.38
C CYS A 50 11.09 16.36 -20.35
N LYS A 51 10.60 17.22 -19.45
CA LYS A 51 10.96 18.63 -19.37
C LYS A 51 11.61 18.96 -18.03
N ARG A 52 12.51 19.94 -18.01
CA ARG A 52 13.05 20.47 -16.74
C ARG A 52 11.95 21.19 -15.98
N SER A 53 11.90 20.94 -14.68
CA SER A 53 11.04 21.64 -13.72
C SER A 53 11.88 22.26 -12.59
N PRO A 54 12.59 23.39 -12.85
CA PRO A 54 13.48 24.02 -11.87
C PRO A 54 12.79 24.39 -10.55
N GLU A 55 11.48 24.65 -10.58
CA GLU A 55 10.63 24.92 -9.42
C GLU A 55 10.74 23.84 -8.32
N PHE A 56 11.05 22.60 -8.70
CA PHE A 56 11.17 21.48 -7.78
C PHE A 56 12.61 21.12 -7.39
N ASP A 57 13.64 21.80 -7.91
CA ASP A 57 15.04 21.46 -7.64
C ASP A 57 15.39 21.46 -6.15
N GLN A 58 14.73 22.31 -5.36
CA GLN A 58 14.91 22.42 -3.91
C GLN A 58 14.54 21.14 -3.15
N TYR A 59 13.73 20.26 -3.75
CA TYR A 59 13.28 19.02 -3.13
C TYR A 59 14.20 17.83 -3.45
N ALA A 60 15.29 18.03 -4.20
CA ALA A 60 16.20 16.94 -4.55
C ALA A 60 16.77 16.25 -3.30
N PRO A 61 16.86 14.90 -3.25
CA PRO A 61 16.58 13.94 -4.32
C PRO A 61 15.12 13.47 -4.43
N GLY A 62 14.19 14.14 -3.76
CA GLY A 62 12.76 13.82 -3.69
C GLY A 62 12.35 13.11 -2.40
N PRO A 63 11.05 12.83 -2.24
CA PRO A 63 9.96 13.21 -3.14
C PRO A 63 9.59 14.70 -3.03
N VAL A 64 8.94 15.26 -4.06
CA VAL A 64 8.34 16.61 -3.97
C VAL A 64 7.06 16.53 -3.12
N PRO A 65 6.87 17.38 -2.09
CA PRO A 65 5.63 17.40 -1.33
C PRO A 65 4.41 17.64 -2.24
N PRO A 66 3.28 16.91 -2.08
CA PRO A 66 2.11 17.09 -2.93
C PRO A 66 1.57 18.52 -2.95
N GLN A 67 1.65 19.22 -1.81
CA GLN A 67 1.28 20.64 -1.73
C GLN A 67 2.06 21.50 -2.74
N ALA A 68 3.39 21.34 -2.82
CA ALA A 68 4.22 22.10 -3.75
C ALA A 68 3.94 21.74 -5.22
N GLN A 69 3.58 20.48 -5.49
CA GLN A 69 3.16 20.04 -6.83
C GLN A 69 1.83 20.69 -7.22
N ILE A 70 0.85 20.71 -6.31
CA ILE A 70 -0.46 21.35 -6.53
C ILE A 70 -0.31 22.85 -6.79
N GLU A 71 0.51 23.54 -6.00
CA GLU A 71 0.85 24.96 -6.21
C GLU A 71 1.50 25.23 -7.59
N SER A 72 2.01 24.18 -8.24
CA SER A 72 2.60 24.21 -9.59
C SER A 72 1.68 23.62 -10.67
N GLY A 73 0.37 23.46 -10.39
CA GLY A 73 -0.65 23.02 -11.34
C GLY A 73 -0.81 21.50 -11.48
N TRP A 74 -0.32 20.71 -10.52
CA TRP A 74 -0.63 19.28 -10.44
C TRP A 74 -1.95 19.04 -9.72
N TRP A 75 -2.53 17.87 -9.93
CA TRP A 75 -3.67 17.38 -9.17
C TRP A 75 -3.37 15.98 -8.62
N PHE A 76 -4.08 15.61 -7.56
CA PHE A 76 -4.02 14.29 -6.94
C PHE A 76 -5.43 13.74 -6.72
N GLU A 77 -5.58 12.44 -6.62
CA GLU A 77 -6.82 11.86 -6.12
C GLU A 77 -6.84 11.90 -4.59
N CYS A 78 -7.99 12.28 -4.02
CA CYS A 78 -8.24 12.11 -2.60
C CYS A 78 -8.12 10.63 -2.23
N MET A 79 -7.25 10.31 -1.28
CA MET A 79 -6.98 8.94 -0.84
C MET A 79 -8.17 8.21 -0.21
N GLU A 80 -9.26 8.92 0.07
CA GLU A 80 -10.49 8.34 0.61
C GLU A 80 -11.60 8.24 -0.44
N CYS A 81 -11.95 9.36 -1.08
CA CYS A 81 -13.13 9.45 -1.95
C CYS A 81 -12.82 9.56 -3.44
N THR A 82 -11.54 9.47 -3.82
CA THR A 82 -11.03 9.52 -5.20
C THR A 82 -11.40 10.78 -6.00
N THR A 83 -11.91 11.83 -5.34
CA THR A 83 -12.17 13.13 -5.97
C THR A 83 -10.85 13.85 -6.23
N TYR A 84 -10.76 14.60 -7.33
CA TYR A 84 -9.58 15.41 -7.64
C TYR A 84 -9.33 16.49 -6.57
N VAL A 85 -8.06 16.65 -6.23
CA VAL A 85 -7.52 17.65 -5.31
C VAL A 85 -6.44 18.44 -6.05
N ASP A 86 -6.69 19.73 -6.23
CA ASP A 86 -5.89 20.67 -7.01
C ASP A 86 -5.81 22.03 -6.27
N ASP A 87 -5.36 23.08 -6.96
CA ASP A 87 -5.19 24.43 -6.41
C ASP A 87 -6.51 25.15 -6.10
N MET A 88 -7.64 24.60 -6.57
CA MET A 88 -8.99 25.08 -6.32
C MET A 88 -9.65 24.39 -5.13
N THR A 89 -9.03 23.34 -4.58
CA THR A 89 -9.58 22.61 -3.45
C THR A 89 -9.39 23.40 -2.15
N GLU A 90 -10.48 23.63 -1.43
CA GLU A 90 -10.46 24.36 -0.17
C GLU A 90 -9.96 23.48 1.00
N GLU A 91 -8.93 23.94 1.70
CA GLU A 91 -8.34 23.28 2.88
C GLU A 91 -8.00 21.78 2.70
N PRO A 92 -7.24 21.37 1.67
CA PRO A 92 -6.78 20.00 1.54
C PRO A 92 -5.89 19.60 2.71
N VAL A 93 -5.89 18.30 3.04
CA VAL A 93 -5.04 17.74 4.08
C VAL A 93 -3.94 16.89 3.44
N TYR A 94 -2.71 17.14 3.84
CA TYR A 94 -1.52 16.42 3.37
C TYR A 94 -0.95 15.53 4.48
N LEU A 95 -0.78 14.24 4.21
CA LEU A 95 -0.11 13.29 5.09
C LEU A 95 0.98 12.54 4.33
N GLY A 96 2.22 13.03 4.41
CA GLY A 96 3.32 12.49 3.62
C GLY A 96 3.10 12.73 2.12
N GLN A 97 2.89 11.65 1.35
CA GLN A 97 2.53 11.71 -0.07
C GLN A 97 1.01 11.52 -0.31
N PHE A 98 0.24 11.29 0.75
CA PHE A 98 -1.21 11.17 0.67
C PHE A 98 -1.88 12.54 0.71
N VAL A 99 -2.86 12.72 -0.17
CA VAL A 99 -3.66 13.94 -0.29
C VAL A 99 -5.12 13.60 0.02
N PHE A 100 -5.78 14.44 0.81
CA PHE A 100 -7.21 14.34 1.09
C PHE A 100 -7.88 15.66 0.75
N CYS A 101 -9.08 15.59 0.16
CA CYS A 101 -9.85 16.77 -0.19
C CYS A 101 -10.33 17.56 1.03
N CYS A 102 -10.45 16.92 2.20
CA CYS A 102 -10.89 17.58 3.43
C CYS A 102 -10.51 16.77 4.69
N LYS A 103 -10.71 17.39 5.86
CA LYS A 103 -10.47 16.78 7.18
C LYS A 103 -11.35 15.56 7.45
N GLU A 104 -12.57 15.53 6.93
CA GLU A 104 -13.51 14.42 7.10
C GLU A 104 -13.02 13.16 6.38
N CYS A 105 -12.51 13.32 5.15
CA CYS A 105 -11.90 12.23 4.38
C CYS A 105 -10.66 11.68 5.08
N HIS A 106 -9.77 12.55 5.56
CA HIS A 106 -8.61 12.11 6.34
C HIS A 106 -9.04 11.36 7.62
N ALA A 107 -10.03 11.87 8.35
CA ALA A 107 -10.53 11.22 9.56
C ALA A 107 -11.21 9.87 9.27
N TYR A 108 -11.91 9.72 8.13
CA TYR A 108 -12.51 8.45 7.73
C TYR A 108 -11.45 7.42 7.35
N TYR A 109 -10.44 7.82 6.57
CA TYR A 109 -9.30 6.99 6.23
C TYR A 109 -8.58 6.47 7.49
N GLU A 110 -8.30 7.35 8.44
CA GLU A 110 -7.69 7.01 9.72
C GLU A 110 -8.53 6.03 10.55
N ARG A 111 -9.86 6.22 10.58
CA ARG A 111 -10.77 5.27 11.25
C ARG A 111 -10.74 3.91 10.56
N ASN A 112 -10.80 3.86 9.24
CA ASN A 112 -10.75 2.60 8.48
C ASN A 112 -9.44 1.85 8.70
N LYS A 113 -8.31 2.56 8.77
CA LYS A 113 -7.01 1.96 9.10
C LYS A 113 -6.99 1.35 10.49
N ARG A 114 -7.52 2.06 11.49
CA ARG A 114 -7.63 1.55 12.87
C ARG A 114 -8.55 0.34 12.94
N ASP A 115 -9.73 0.44 12.31
CA ASP A 115 -10.69 -0.67 12.25
C ASP A 115 -10.12 -1.90 11.53
N ALA A 116 -9.24 -1.72 10.53
CA ALA A 116 -8.55 -2.81 9.86
C ALA A 116 -7.48 -3.45 10.76
N ALA A 117 -6.69 -2.63 11.46
CA ALA A 117 -5.70 -3.12 12.43
C ALA A 117 -6.36 -3.88 13.59
N ASP A 118 -7.39 -3.29 14.21
CA ASP A 118 -8.16 -3.92 15.30
C ASP A 118 -8.79 -5.25 14.83
N PHE A 119 -9.22 -5.32 13.57
CA PHE A 119 -9.78 -6.54 12.97
C PHE A 119 -8.72 -7.63 12.79
N GLU A 120 -7.51 -7.28 12.34
CA GLU A 120 -6.40 -8.21 12.17
C GLU A 120 -5.87 -8.72 13.53
N ASP A 121 -5.76 -7.84 14.52
CA ASP A 121 -5.36 -8.18 15.89
C ASP A 121 -6.37 -9.15 16.52
N ALA A 122 -7.68 -8.87 16.42
CA ALA A 122 -8.73 -9.76 16.92
C ALA A 122 -8.71 -11.14 16.22
N ALA A 123 -8.36 -11.18 14.93
CA ALA A 123 -8.20 -12.42 14.20
C ALA A 123 -6.98 -13.22 14.67
N CYS A 124 -5.86 -12.56 14.96
CA CYS A 124 -4.67 -13.18 15.52
C CYS A 124 -4.94 -13.76 16.92
N GLU A 125 -5.60 -13.00 17.80
CA GLU A 125 -5.99 -13.46 19.14
C GLU A 125 -6.90 -14.68 19.08
N LEU A 126 -7.93 -14.63 18.22
CA LEU A 126 -8.84 -15.76 18.04
C LEU A 126 -8.11 -16.99 17.48
N LEU A 127 -7.22 -16.78 16.51
CA LEU A 127 -6.44 -17.85 15.91
C LEU A 127 -5.55 -18.52 16.94
N GLU A 128 -4.80 -17.76 17.74
CA GLU A 128 -3.90 -18.29 18.76
C GLU A 128 -4.68 -19.02 19.87
N ALA A 129 -5.86 -18.52 20.25
CA ALA A 129 -6.71 -19.19 21.24
C ALA A 129 -7.25 -20.53 20.74
N ARG A 130 -7.53 -20.67 19.43
CA ARG A 130 -8.10 -21.88 18.85
C ARG A 130 -7.04 -22.88 18.39
N TYR A 131 -5.98 -22.39 17.77
CA TYR A 131 -4.89 -23.14 17.15
C TYR A 131 -3.54 -22.53 17.60
N PRO A 132 -3.08 -22.81 18.84
CA PRO A 132 -1.85 -22.22 19.35
C PRO A 132 -0.64 -22.46 18.44
N GLY A 133 0.19 -21.43 18.25
CA GLY A 133 1.37 -21.47 17.39
C GLY A 133 1.06 -21.40 15.89
N ALA A 134 -0.21 -21.26 15.50
CA ALA A 134 -0.58 -20.95 14.12
C ALA A 134 -0.18 -19.51 13.76
N LYS A 135 0.10 -19.28 12.48
CA LYS A 135 0.45 -17.97 11.95
C LYS A 135 -0.57 -17.55 10.90
N LEU A 136 -1.29 -16.47 11.20
CA LEU A 136 -2.22 -15.87 10.25
C LEU A 136 -1.47 -15.50 8.96
N GLN A 137 -2.09 -15.80 7.82
CA GLN A 137 -1.60 -15.41 6.50
C GLN A 137 -2.56 -14.41 5.85
N TYR A 138 -3.85 -14.57 6.10
CA TYR A 138 -4.88 -13.70 5.57
C TYR A 138 -6.14 -13.78 6.42
N VAL A 139 -6.82 -12.65 6.59
CA VAL A 139 -8.14 -12.58 7.21
C VAL A 139 -9.10 -11.75 6.37
N SER A 140 -10.34 -12.21 6.27
CA SER A 140 -11.43 -11.43 5.67
C SER A 140 -12.73 -11.60 6.42
N ARG A 141 -13.65 -10.67 6.22
CA ARG A 141 -15.02 -10.77 6.74
C ARG A 141 -15.82 -11.73 5.84
N VAL A 142 -16.58 -12.65 6.43
CA VAL A 142 -17.44 -13.58 5.66
C VAL A 142 -18.70 -12.88 5.13
N LYS A 143 -19.11 -11.78 5.78
CA LYS A 143 -20.22 -10.90 5.38
C LYS A 143 -19.83 -9.44 5.65
N ASN A 144 -20.65 -8.48 5.24
CA ASN A 144 -20.55 -7.07 5.68
C ASN A 144 -20.81 -6.88 7.21
N ASP A 145 -20.86 -7.97 7.98
CA ASP A 145 -20.87 -7.89 9.44
C ASP A 145 -19.46 -7.49 9.92
N ARG A 146 -19.40 -6.42 10.72
CA ARG A 146 -18.13 -5.84 11.17
C ARG A 146 -17.41 -6.68 12.23
N ARG A 147 -18.01 -7.77 12.75
CA ARG A 147 -17.42 -8.50 13.88
C ARG A 147 -17.24 -10.01 13.65
N VAL A 148 -18.25 -10.73 13.16
CA VAL A 148 -18.15 -12.19 12.93
C VAL A 148 -19.21 -12.65 11.92
N PRO A 149 -18.99 -13.79 11.22
CA PRO A 149 -17.79 -14.62 11.28
C PRO A 149 -16.64 -14.09 10.42
N MET A 150 -15.42 -14.35 10.87
CA MET A 150 -14.15 -14.08 10.20
C MET A 150 -13.72 -15.33 9.42
N ARG A 151 -13.17 -15.15 8.23
CA ARG A 151 -12.49 -16.18 7.46
C ARG A 151 -10.99 -16.01 7.66
N LEU A 152 -10.34 -17.02 8.23
CA LEU A 152 -8.91 -17.03 8.54
C LEU A 152 -8.22 -18.06 7.64
N ILE A 153 -7.17 -17.63 6.95
CA ILE A 153 -6.21 -18.50 6.29
C ILE A 153 -4.91 -18.40 7.10
N PHE A 154 -4.38 -19.54 7.52
CA PHE A 154 -3.19 -19.59 8.37
C PHE A 154 -2.32 -20.81 8.10
N THR A 155 -1.08 -20.75 8.56
CA THR A 155 -0.18 -21.91 8.61
C THR A 155 -0.02 -22.38 10.05
N PHE A 156 0.45 -23.61 10.25
CA PHE A 156 0.65 -24.18 11.58
C PHE A 156 1.97 -24.97 11.63
N PRO A 157 2.54 -25.22 12.83
CA PRO A 157 3.80 -25.94 12.95
C PRO A 157 3.72 -27.34 12.32
N GLY A 158 4.65 -27.66 11.42
CA GLY A 158 4.68 -28.96 10.74
C GLY A 158 3.71 -29.12 9.56
N GLY A 159 2.85 -28.13 9.28
CA GLY A 159 2.02 -28.10 8.08
C GLY A 159 2.77 -27.65 6.84
N LYS A 160 2.45 -28.23 5.68
CA LYS A 160 3.00 -27.86 4.36
C LYS A 160 2.16 -26.80 3.66
N TYR A 161 0.85 -26.78 3.92
CA TYR A 161 -0.14 -25.96 3.24
C TYR A 161 -0.91 -25.08 4.24
N SER A 162 -1.55 -24.04 3.72
CA SER A 162 -2.43 -23.21 4.54
C SER A 162 -3.73 -23.93 4.87
N VAL A 163 -4.25 -23.65 6.06
CA VAL A 163 -5.53 -24.10 6.57
C VAL A 163 -6.52 -22.94 6.47
N GLU A 164 -7.74 -23.24 6.07
CA GLU A 164 -8.85 -22.29 6.11
C GLU A 164 -9.79 -22.63 7.26
N TRP A 165 -10.16 -21.63 8.05
CA TRP A 165 -11.13 -21.77 9.13
C TRP A 165 -12.03 -20.54 9.21
N ILE A 166 -13.33 -20.77 9.39
CA ILE A 166 -14.29 -19.73 9.68
C ILE A 166 -14.50 -19.68 11.20
N SER A 167 -14.35 -18.50 11.80
CA SER A 167 -14.50 -18.31 13.24
C SER A 167 -15.86 -18.84 13.72
N GLY A 168 -15.84 -19.71 14.73
CA GLY A 168 -17.04 -20.34 15.29
C GLY A 168 -17.39 -21.69 14.65
N ASP A 169 -16.83 -22.03 13.49
CA ASP A 169 -17.03 -23.34 12.90
C ASP A 169 -16.26 -24.41 13.67
N SER A 170 -16.90 -25.58 13.80
CA SER A 170 -16.32 -26.74 14.48
C SER A 170 -15.21 -27.42 13.68
N THR A 171 -15.16 -27.18 12.37
CA THR A 171 -14.24 -27.81 11.40
C THR A 171 -13.38 -26.77 10.70
N ALA A 172 -12.13 -27.13 10.38
CA ALA A 172 -11.26 -26.37 9.49
C ALA A 172 -11.02 -27.18 8.20
N ALA A 173 -10.84 -26.50 7.07
CA ALA A 173 -10.45 -27.10 5.81
C ALA A 173 -8.92 -27.23 5.76
N VAL A 174 -8.44 -28.48 5.82
CA VAL A 174 -7.02 -28.83 5.86
C VAL A 174 -6.69 -29.66 4.62
N TYR A 175 -5.53 -29.42 4.01
CA TYR A 175 -5.07 -30.22 2.87
C TYR A 175 -4.84 -31.68 3.30
N PRO A 176 -5.19 -32.69 2.48
CA PRO A 176 -5.11 -34.11 2.87
C PRO A 176 -3.77 -34.54 3.49
N ASP A 177 -2.65 -34.07 2.92
CA ASP A 177 -1.30 -34.40 3.41
C ASP A 177 -0.98 -33.85 4.80
N ASP A 178 -1.71 -32.84 5.24
CA ASP A 178 -1.51 -32.14 6.51
C ASP A 178 -2.52 -32.57 7.60
N VAL A 179 -3.53 -33.38 7.25
CA VAL A 179 -4.62 -33.75 8.18
C VAL A 179 -4.08 -34.44 9.43
N GLU A 180 -3.14 -35.38 9.29
CA GLU A 180 -2.57 -36.10 10.42
C GLU A 180 -1.82 -35.16 11.38
N ALA A 181 -0.94 -34.31 10.83
CA ALA A 181 -0.19 -33.33 11.60
C ALA A 181 -1.11 -32.33 12.31
N PHE A 182 -2.13 -31.83 11.61
CA PHE A 182 -3.09 -30.89 12.15
C PHE A 182 -3.92 -31.49 13.29
N VAL A 183 -4.43 -32.72 13.09
CA VAL A 183 -5.22 -33.44 14.10
C VAL A 183 -4.36 -33.75 15.32
N SER A 184 -3.12 -34.18 15.13
CA SER A 184 -2.18 -34.47 16.23
C SER A 184 -1.95 -33.26 17.13
N LEU A 185 -1.87 -32.06 16.56
CA LEU A 185 -1.64 -30.82 17.30
C LEU A 185 -2.89 -30.28 18.00
N TYR A 186 -4.04 -30.28 17.32
CA TYR A 186 -5.18 -29.47 17.74
C TYR A 186 -6.42 -30.26 18.18
N ARG A 187 -6.42 -31.59 18.00
CA ARG A 187 -7.51 -32.42 18.52
C ARG A 187 -7.29 -32.66 20.01
N LYS A 188 -7.99 -31.90 20.85
CA LYS A 188 -8.01 -32.15 22.30
C LYS A 188 -8.40 -33.61 22.58
N SER A 189 -7.59 -34.33 23.34
CA SER A 189 -8.00 -35.60 23.95
C SER A 189 -9.22 -35.34 24.81
N LYS A 190 -10.32 -36.09 24.61
CA LYS A 190 -11.44 -36.07 25.55
C LYS A 190 -10.89 -36.44 26.93
N SER A 191 -10.89 -35.51 27.88
CA SER A 191 -10.74 -35.81 29.31
C SER A 191 -12.06 -36.39 29.83
#